data_AF-A0A2N3AUU3-F1
#
_entry.id   AF-A0A2N3AUU3-F1
#
_cell.length_a   1.000
_cell.length_b   1.000
_cell.length_c   1.000
_cell.angle_alpha   90.00
_cell.angle_beta   90.00
_cell.angle_gamma   90.00
#
_symmetry.space_group_name_H-M   'P 1'
#
loop_
_entity.id
_entity.type
_entity.pdbx_description
1 polymer ?
#
loop_
_entity_poly.entity_id
_entity_poly.type
_entity_poly.pdbx_seq_one_letter_code
_entity_poly.pdbx_strand_id
1 'polypeptide(L)'
;GPLSALLMPLLGSIAAFGLARSGQLFVRAIIGMALGFAYFVVDNAALAMGSFGGYPPLLAAWAPFFLFLLLGETVLIRTEE
;
A
#
# COMPACT_ATOMS: atom_id res chain seq x y z
N GLY A 1 12.13 -7.81 12.67
CA GLY A 1 13.40 -7.05 12.66
C GLY A 1 13.47 -6.14 11.44
N PRO A 2 14.41 -5.16 11.39
CA PRO A 2 14.48 -4.13 10.34
C PRO A 2 14.56 -4.70 8.91
N LEU A 3 15.14 -5.90 8.73
CA LEU A 3 15.15 -6.60 7.45
C LEU A 3 13.77 -7.12 7.01
N SER A 4 12.86 -7.42 7.95
CA SER A 4 11.48 -7.85 7.64
C SER A 4 10.64 -6.73 7.04
N ALA A 5 10.95 -5.47 7.39
CA ALA A 5 10.30 -4.29 6.82
C ALA A 5 10.70 -4.06 5.34
N LEU A 6 11.79 -4.67 4.89
CA LEU A 6 12.18 -4.69 3.47
C LEU A 6 11.69 -5.96 2.78
N LEU A 7 11.75 -7.11 3.47
CA LEU A 7 11.39 -8.41 2.90
C LEU A 7 9.89 -8.57 2.64
N MET A 8 9.01 -8.16 3.57
CA MET A 8 7.57 -8.31 3.37
C MET A 8 7.01 -7.54 2.16
N PRO A 9 7.33 -6.25 1.95
CA PRO A 9 6.86 -5.54 0.75
C PRO A 9 7.46 -6.09 -0.54
N LEU A 10 8.72 -6.55 -0.51
CA LEU A 10 9.33 -7.21 -1.67
C LEU A 10 8.59 -8.51 -2.03
N LEU A 11 8.29 -9.36 -1.05
CA LEU A 11 7.53 -10.60 -1.27
C LEU A 11 6.10 -10.32 -1.75
N GLY A 12 5.43 -9.29 -1.21
CA GLY A 12 4.12 -8.83 -1.68
C GLY A 12 4.14 -8.33 -3.12
N SER A 13 5.18 -7.58 -3.51
CA SER A 13 5.35 -7.11 -4.89
C SER A 13 5.55 -8.27 -5.89
N ILE A 14 6.38 -9.25 -5.54
CA ILE A 14 6.64 -10.42 -6.38
C ILE A 14 5.38 -11.28 -6.57
N ALA A 15 4.60 -11.47 -5.50
CA ALA A 15 3.35 -12.22 -5.57
C ALA A 15 2.31 -11.57 -6.50
N ALA A 16 2.25 -10.23 -6.53
CA ALA A 16 1.31 -9.50 -7.38
C ALA A 16 1.71 -9.50 -8.87
N PHE A 17 3.02 -9.52 -9.18
CA PHE A 17 3.52 -9.61 -10.55
C PHE A 17 3.38 -11.00 -11.19
N GLY A 18 3.24 -12.07 -10.39
CA GLY A 18 3.21 -13.45 -10.88
C GLY A 18 1.93 -13.88 -11.62
N LEU A 19 0.83 -13.11 -11.56
CA LEU A 19 -0.51 -13.59 -11.97
C LEU A 19 -1.14 -12.90 -13.20
N ALA A 20 -0.52 -11.91 -13.82
CA ALA A 20 -1.18 -11.11 -14.85
C ALA A 20 -0.90 -11.59 -16.29
N ARG A 21 -1.87 -12.27 -16.92
CA ARG A 21 -1.92 -12.54 -18.38
C ARG A 21 -3.20 -11.98 -19.01
N SER A 22 -3.21 -10.67 -19.26
CA SER A 22 -4.13 -9.93 -20.14
C SER A 22 -3.67 -8.45 -20.10
N GLY A 23 -3.60 -7.75 -21.24
CA GLY A 23 -2.97 -6.41 -21.31
C GLY A 23 -3.60 -5.37 -20.38
N GLN A 24 -4.93 -5.38 -20.23
CA GLN A 24 -5.64 -4.51 -19.30
C GLN A 24 -5.53 -5.01 -17.84
N LEU A 25 -5.50 -6.33 -17.65
CA LEU A 25 -5.31 -6.97 -16.34
C LEU A 25 -3.92 -6.68 -15.78
N PHE A 26 -2.90 -6.58 -16.63
CA PHE A 26 -1.53 -6.24 -16.27
C PHE A 26 -1.40 -4.81 -15.75
N VAL A 27 -2.03 -3.84 -16.40
CA VAL A 27 -2.04 -2.45 -15.92
C VAL A 27 -2.78 -2.34 -14.58
N ARG A 28 -3.93 -3.01 -14.42
CA ARG A 28 -4.65 -3.05 -13.13
C ARG A 28 -3.83 -3.74 -12.04
N ALA A 29 -3.09 -4.79 -12.37
CA ALA A 29 -2.19 -5.47 -11.44
C ALA A 29 -1.03 -4.56 -11.00
N ILE A 30 -0.42 -3.82 -11.93
CA ILE A 30 0.64 -2.84 -11.61
C ILE A 30 0.10 -1.75 -10.69
N ILE A 31 -1.07 -1.17 -11.00
CA ILE A 31 -1.68 -0.11 -10.19
C ILE A 31 -2.02 -0.64 -8.79
N GLY A 32 -2.68 -1.80 -8.71
CA GLY A 32 -3.04 -2.41 -7.43
C GLY A 32 -1.83 -2.74 -6.56
N MET A 33 -0.76 -3.25 -7.17
CA MET A 33 0.47 -3.54 -6.45
C MET A 33 1.26 -2.27 -6.08
N ALA A 34 1.31 -1.25 -6.94
CA ALA A 34 1.92 0.03 -6.62
C ALA A 34 1.19 0.71 -5.44
N LEU A 35 -0.15 0.66 -5.43
CA LEU A 35 -0.96 1.13 -4.31
C LEU A 35 -0.70 0.32 -3.03
N GLY A 36 -0.63 -1.01 -3.12
CA GLY A 36 -0.32 -1.87 -1.97
C GLY A 36 1.08 -1.62 -1.38
N PHE A 37 2.08 -1.41 -2.25
CA PHE A 37 3.43 -1.03 -1.82
C PHE A 37 3.45 0.36 -1.17
N ALA A 38 2.77 1.34 -1.77
CA ALA A 38 2.67 2.68 -1.20
C ALA A 38 1.97 2.67 0.17
N TYR A 39 0.90 1.87 0.34
CA TYR A 39 0.25 1.67 1.62
C TYR A 39 1.23 1.13 2.66
N PHE A 40 1.97 0.07 2.31
CA PHE A 40 2.97 -0.52 3.20
C PHE A 40 4.01 0.52 3.66
N VAL A 41 4.55 1.32 2.73
CA VAL A 41 5.57 2.32 3.06
C VAL A 41 5.00 3.41 3.98
N VAL A 42 3.82 3.93 3.67
CA VAL A 42 3.17 4.99 4.46
C VAL A 42 2.78 4.49 5.85
N ASP A 43 2.24 3.29 5.95
CA ASP A 43 1.85 2.67 7.22
C ASP A 43 3.06 2.48 8.15
N ASN A 44 4.16 1.92 7.64
CA ASN A 44 5.37 1.75 8.43
C ASN A 44 6.01 3.08 8.82
N ALA A 45 5.98 4.09 7.95
CA ALA A 45 6.46 5.44 8.26
C ALA A 45 5.59 6.11 9.35
N ALA A 46 4.27 5.93 9.28
CA ALA A 46 3.33 6.44 10.27
C ALA A 46 3.53 5.77 11.64
N LEU A 47 3.70 4.45 11.69
CA LEU A 47 3.99 3.74 12.93
C LEU A 47 5.36 4.12 13.52
N ALA A 48 6.39 4.27 12.67
CA ALA A 48 7.72 4.66 13.11
C ALA A 48 7.70 6.04 13.78
N MET A 49 7.07 7.03 13.15
CA MET A 49 7.01 8.36 13.73
C MET A 49 5.99 8.52 14.85
N GLY A 50 4.94 7.69 14.91
CA GLY A 50 4.13 7.54 16.12
C GLY A 50 4.97 7.06 17.31
N SER A 51 5.90 6.13 17.06
CA SER A 51 6.84 5.63 18.07
C SER A 51 7.89 6.66 18.50
N PHE A 52 8.28 7.58 17.59
CA PHE A 52 9.16 8.72 17.91
C PHE A 52 8.42 9.93 18.53
N GLY A 53 7.10 9.83 18.74
CA GLY A 53 6.28 10.92 19.30
C GLY A 53 5.92 12.03 18.30
N GLY A 54 6.17 11.83 17.00
CA GLY A 54 5.87 12.81 15.94
C GLY A 54 4.38 12.97 15.62
N TYR A 55 3.54 11.98 15.96
CA TYR A 55 2.08 12.07 15.86
C TYR A 55 1.37 11.18 16.89
N PRO A 56 0.14 11.53 17.31
CA PRO A 56 -0.66 10.71 18.23
C PRO A 56 -0.82 9.26 17.75
N PRO A 57 -0.76 8.25 18.64
CA PRO A 57 -0.84 6.83 18.25
C PRO A 57 -2.11 6.48 17.47
N LEU A 58 -3.24 7.12 17.81
CA LEU A 58 -4.50 6.94 17.09
C LEU A 58 -4.41 7.45 15.65
N LEU A 59 -3.72 8.56 15.38
CA LEU A 59 -3.53 9.03 14.01
C LEU A 59 -2.56 8.13 13.25
N ALA A 60 -1.47 7.71 13.89
CA ALA A 60 -0.46 6.83 13.29
C ALA A 60 -1.06 5.50 12.80
N ALA A 61 -2.00 4.91 13.57
CA ALA A 61 -2.60 3.62 13.23
C ALA A 61 -3.75 3.71 12.20
N TRP A 62 -4.42 4.85 12.07
CA TRP A 62 -5.66 4.95 11.28
C TRP A 62 -5.54 5.81 10.03
N ALA A 63 -4.64 6.80 10.00
CA ALA A 63 -4.49 7.69 8.85
C ALA A 63 -4.09 6.96 7.56
N PRO A 64 -3.14 5.99 7.57
CA PRO A 64 -2.80 5.23 6.36
C PRO A 64 -4.01 4.46 5.81
N PHE A 65 -4.80 3.83 6.67
CA PHE A 65 -6.00 3.12 6.28
C PHE A 65 -7.00 4.02 5.56
N PHE A 66 -7.39 5.15 6.16
CA PHE A 66 -8.37 6.07 5.56
C PHE A 66 -7.85 6.71 4.27
N LEU A 67 -6.56 7.04 4.19
CA LEU A 67 -5.95 7.61 2.99
C LEU A 67 -6.05 6.64 1.80
N PHE A 68 -5.67 5.39 2.00
CA PHE A 68 -5.68 4.38 0.94
C PHE A 68 -7.07 3.81 0.66
N LEU A 69 -8.01 3.88 1.60
CA LEU A 69 -9.42 3.60 1.34
C LEU A 69 -9.98 4.58 0.30
N LEU A 70 -9.77 5.88 0.51
CA LEU A 70 -10.25 6.93 -0.39
C LEU A 70 -9.54 6.89 -1.75
N LEU A 71 -8.22 6.68 -1.75
CA LEU A 71 -7.44 6.50 -2.99
C LEU A 71 -7.86 5.24 -3.75
N GLY A 72 -8.05 4.12 -3.07
CA GLY A 72 -8.51 2.87 -3.68
C GLY A 72 -9.89 3.01 -4.31
N GLU A 73 -10.83 3.64 -3.60
CA GLU A 73 -12.18 3.90 -4.12
C GLU A 73 -12.14 4.80 -5.36
N THR A 74 -11.40 5.92 -5.32
CA THR A 74 -11.30 6.81 -6.50
C THR A 74 -10.67 6.14 -7.72
N VAL A 75 -9.66 5.28 -7.52
CA VAL A 75 -9.06 4.49 -8.60
C VAL A 75 -10.03 3.45 -9.12
N LEU A 76 -10.77 2.77 -8.24
CA LEU A 76 -11.77 1.78 -8.63
C LEU A 76 -12.85 2.43 -9.51
N ILE A 77 -13.46 3.51 -9.03
CA ILE A 77 -14.54 4.22 -9.75
C ILE A 77 -14.05 4.71 -11.11
N ARG A 78 -12.85 5.31 -11.19
CA ARG A 78 -12.32 5.83 -12.47
C ARG A 78 -11.83 4.75 -13.45
N THR A 79 -11.67 3.50 -13.02
CA THR A 79 -11.23 2.40 -13.88
C THR A 79 -12.37 1.45 -14.27
N GLU A 80 -13.57 1.65 -13.74
CA GLU A 80 -14.78 0.91 -14.07
C GLU A 80 -15.69 1.65 -15.08
N GLU A 81 -15.37 2.89 -15.45
CA GLU A 81 -15.93 3.59 -16.63
C GLU A 81 -15.13 3.30 -17.91
#